data_AF-A0A9E3PTI4-F1
#
_entry.id   AF-A0A9E3PTI4-F1
#
_cell.length_a   1.000
_cell.length_b   1.000
_cell.length_c   1.000
_cell.angle_alpha   90.00
_cell.angle_beta   90.00
_cell.angle_gamma   90.00
#
_symmetry.space_group_name_H-M   'P 1'
#
loop_
_entity.id
_entity.type
_entity.pdbx_description
1 polymer ?
#
loop_
_entity_poly.entity_id
_entity_poly.type
_entity_poly.pdbx_seq_one_letter_code
_entity_poly.pdbx_strand_id
1 'polypeptide(L)'
;MGMTIGQPPALLAALAARVQGGALADLDLWYFHSMPQAGKTILRYELLDRVRPHCMFMTGIERALIARGAAEGRDVVDFTPCAFSESPCLLTERVALDAFVVTVSPMDRHGWFTFGTNNDYATAAARSARDRVNADYRSVLVITDLSPSSRHALEASVRLFPETQLALCHAYDIPFAGYLENAAVQADFTRYDAEATERFMAEANLPAGAAASIRRIVERGDPETLLADHAARAAWV
;
A
#
# COMPACT_ATOMS: atom_id res chain seq x y z
N MET A 1 -6.32 14.11 1.10
CA MET A 1 -7.04 13.31 2.14
C MET A 1 -8.55 13.43 1.96
N GLY A 2 -9.32 12.49 2.51
CA GLY A 2 -10.78 12.54 2.51
C GLY A 2 -11.36 13.81 3.15
N MET A 3 -12.58 14.18 2.77
CA MET A 3 -13.27 15.38 3.24
C MET A 3 -13.99 15.13 4.57
N THR A 4 -14.12 16.15 5.43
CA THR A 4 -14.94 16.09 6.67
C THR A 4 -14.76 14.79 7.48
N ILE A 5 -15.81 14.00 7.66
CA ILE A 5 -15.83 12.77 8.46
C ILE A 5 -15.10 11.59 7.81
N GLY A 6 -14.71 11.73 6.54
CA GLY A 6 -13.86 10.78 5.83
C GLY A 6 -12.38 10.91 6.14
N GLN A 7 -11.98 11.91 6.94
CA GLN A 7 -10.60 12.05 7.40
C GLN A 7 -10.23 10.92 8.37
N PRO A 8 -9.21 10.09 8.07
CA PRO A 8 -8.87 8.92 8.87
C PRO A 8 -8.01 9.29 10.10
N PRO A 9 -8.55 9.38 11.33
CA PRO A 9 -7.86 10.02 12.44
C PRO A 9 -6.56 9.31 12.86
N ALA A 10 -6.58 7.97 12.85
CA ALA A 10 -5.42 7.16 13.18
C ALA A 10 -4.28 7.35 12.17
N LEU A 11 -4.59 7.39 10.87
CA LEU A 11 -3.60 7.63 9.82
C LEU A 11 -3.05 9.05 9.88
N LEU A 12 -3.90 10.06 10.13
CA LEU A 12 -3.43 11.45 10.28
C LEU A 12 -2.50 11.61 11.48
N ALA A 13 -2.80 10.95 12.61
CA ALA A 13 -1.92 10.92 13.77
C ALA A 13 -0.58 10.22 13.47
N ALA A 14 -0.61 9.08 12.77
CA ALA A 14 0.60 8.36 12.38
C ALA A 14 1.47 9.16 11.40
N LEU A 15 0.87 9.81 10.41
CA LEU A 15 1.57 10.72 9.49
C LEU A 15 2.21 11.87 10.25
N ALA A 16 1.48 12.51 11.18
CA ALA A 16 2.02 13.59 11.99
C ALA A 16 3.22 13.13 12.85
N ALA A 17 3.16 11.93 13.42
CA ALA A 17 4.27 11.36 14.18
C ALA A 17 5.50 11.10 13.30
N ARG A 18 5.32 10.58 12.07
CA ARG A 18 6.41 10.37 11.11
C ARG A 18 7.05 11.68 10.66
N VAL A 19 6.23 12.70 10.40
CA VAL A 19 6.73 14.04 10.06
C VAL A 19 7.51 14.66 11.22
N GLN A 20 6.99 14.56 12.43
CA GLN A 20 7.66 15.05 13.64
C GLN A 20 9.01 14.34 13.85
N GLY A 21 9.04 13.02 13.68
CA GLY A 21 10.25 12.19 13.78
C GLY A 21 11.27 12.40 12.64
N GLY A 22 10.95 13.19 11.61
CA GLY A 22 11.84 13.46 10.48
C GLY A 22 11.90 12.34 9.43
N ALA A 23 11.10 11.29 9.59
CA ALA A 23 11.02 10.18 8.63
C ALA A 23 10.14 10.51 7.41
N LEU A 24 9.46 11.65 7.43
CA LEU A 24 8.67 12.19 6.32
C LEU A 24 8.81 13.72 6.32
N ALA A 25 9.08 14.31 5.15
CA ALA A 25 9.15 15.75 4.93
C ALA A 25 8.62 16.06 3.52
N ASP A 26 8.49 17.34 3.20
CA ASP A 26 8.00 17.83 1.90
C ASP A 26 6.64 17.22 1.49
N LEU A 27 5.73 17.09 2.45
CA LEU A 27 4.40 16.51 2.23
C LEU A 27 3.42 17.57 1.71
N ASP A 28 3.06 17.49 0.43
CA ASP A 28 1.97 18.28 -0.15
C ASP A 28 0.61 17.68 0.21
N LEU A 29 -0.12 18.34 1.11
CA LEU A 29 -1.39 17.86 1.64
C LEU A 29 -2.57 18.58 0.99
N TRP A 30 -3.24 17.90 0.04
CA TRP A 30 -4.44 18.39 -0.64
C TRP A 30 -5.75 17.98 0.06
N TYR A 31 -6.65 18.92 0.30
CA TYR A 31 -7.93 18.65 0.95
C TYR A 31 -9.00 19.76 0.84
N PHE A 32 -10.26 19.35 0.99
CA PHE A 32 -11.36 20.23 1.41
C PHE A 32 -11.69 20.02 2.89
N HIS A 33 -12.08 21.10 3.56
CA HIS A 33 -12.79 21.09 4.84
C HIS A 33 -12.13 20.23 5.93
N SER A 34 -11.02 20.71 6.49
CA SER A 34 -10.35 20.07 7.65
C SER A 34 -11.28 19.92 8.85
N MET A 35 -11.08 18.84 9.61
CA MET A 35 -11.76 18.59 10.88
C MET A 35 -10.78 18.77 12.06
N PRO A 36 -11.27 18.93 13.30
CA PRO A 36 -10.41 19.15 14.47
C PRO A 36 -9.29 18.12 14.65
N GLN A 37 -9.49 16.87 14.20
CA GLN A 37 -8.47 15.82 14.23
C GLN A 37 -7.29 16.16 13.33
N ALA A 38 -7.51 16.66 12.11
CA ALA A 38 -6.43 17.11 11.22
C ALA A 38 -5.69 18.30 11.83
N GLY A 39 -6.41 19.27 12.40
CA GLY A 39 -5.84 20.43 13.11
C GLY A 39 -4.97 20.07 14.31
N LYS A 40 -5.34 19.01 15.05
CA LYS A 40 -4.57 18.51 16.21
C LYS A 40 -3.40 17.59 15.83
N THR A 41 -3.27 17.19 14.56
CA THR A 41 -2.27 16.22 14.10
C THR A 41 -1.42 16.77 12.96
N ILE A 42 -1.80 16.51 11.71
CA ILE A 42 -0.98 16.77 10.52
C ILE A 42 -0.92 18.27 10.15
N LEU A 43 -1.94 19.05 10.54
CA LEU A 43 -2.01 20.50 10.32
C LEU A 43 -1.54 21.31 11.54
N ARG A 44 -0.81 20.70 12.49
CA ARG A 44 -0.20 21.46 13.58
C ARG A 44 0.81 22.44 13.03
N TYR A 45 0.78 23.67 13.54
CA TYR A 45 1.61 24.77 13.04
C TYR A 45 3.11 24.44 13.03
N GLU A 46 3.58 23.66 14.01
CA GLU A 46 4.97 23.25 14.17
C GLU A 46 5.43 22.24 13.10
N LEU A 47 4.50 21.67 12.33
CA LEU A 47 4.79 20.75 11.23
C LEU A 47 4.77 21.43 9.85
N LEU A 48 4.35 22.71 9.76
CA LEU A 48 4.09 23.36 8.47
C LEU A 48 5.35 23.72 7.67
N ASP A 49 6.54 23.57 8.27
CA ASP A 49 7.81 23.60 7.52
C ASP A 49 8.05 22.30 6.73
N ARG A 50 7.31 21.22 7.04
CA ARG A 50 7.43 19.89 6.44
C ARG A 50 6.14 19.40 5.79
N VAL A 51 5.01 20.03 6.08
CA VAL A 51 3.68 19.74 5.52
C VAL A 51 3.18 21.02 4.87
N ARG A 52 2.94 21.00 3.56
CA ARG A 52 2.39 22.12 2.80
C ARG A 52 0.88 21.93 2.61
N PRO A 53 0.03 22.70 3.31
CA PRO A 53 -1.42 22.54 3.19
C PRO A 53 -1.92 23.21 1.91
N HIS A 54 -2.27 22.42 0.90
CA HIS A 54 -3.00 22.86 -0.29
C HIS A 54 -4.50 22.83 0.01
N CYS A 55 -4.96 23.89 0.67
CA CYS A 55 -6.32 24.00 1.17
C CYS A 55 -7.26 24.51 0.06
N MET A 56 -8.29 23.73 -0.27
CA MET A 56 -9.30 24.13 -1.25
C MET A 56 -10.59 24.69 -0.63
N PHE A 57 -10.72 24.62 0.71
CA PHE A 57 -11.82 25.23 1.46
C PHE A 57 -11.40 25.51 2.91
N MET A 58 -11.33 26.79 3.27
CA MET A 58 -10.86 27.24 4.59
C MET A 58 -11.92 27.07 5.67
N THR A 59 -11.54 26.46 6.78
CA THR A 59 -12.33 26.37 8.01
C THR A 59 -11.78 27.32 9.07
N GLY A 60 -12.27 27.21 10.31
CA GLY A 60 -11.65 27.91 11.45
C GLY A 60 -10.20 27.49 11.70
N ILE A 61 -9.81 26.28 11.29
CA ILE A 61 -8.44 25.75 11.46
C ILE A 61 -7.48 26.55 10.59
N GLU A 62 -7.73 26.64 9.28
CA GLU A 62 -6.84 27.36 8.38
C GLU A 62 -6.79 28.85 8.69
N ARG A 63 -7.94 29.47 9.04
CA ARG A 63 -7.94 30.88 9.46
C ARG A 63 -7.08 31.14 10.69
N ALA A 64 -7.06 30.23 11.66
CA ALA A 64 -6.20 30.35 12.83
C ALA A 64 -4.71 30.15 12.48
N LEU A 65 -4.39 29.20 11.59
CA LEU A 65 -3.03 28.99 11.10
C LEU A 65 -2.52 30.22 10.34
N ILE A 66 -3.34 30.78 9.44
CA ILE A 66 -3.02 31.99 8.67
C ILE A 66 -2.81 33.19 9.60
N ALA A 67 -3.69 33.40 10.59
CA ALA A 67 -3.55 34.51 11.54
C ALA A 67 -2.25 34.39 12.37
N ARG A 68 -1.90 33.18 12.80
CA ARG A 68 -0.64 32.91 13.50
C ARG A 68 0.57 33.13 12.59
N GLY A 69 0.53 32.60 11.36
CA GLY A 69 1.55 32.79 10.35
C GLY A 69 1.81 34.26 10.06
N ALA A 70 0.77 35.05 9.83
CA ALA A 70 0.87 36.48 9.59
C ALA A 70 1.53 37.24 10.75
N ALA A 71 1.25 36.87 12.01
CA ALA A 71 1.89 37.48 13.18
C ALA A 71 3.40 37.17 13.26
N GLU A 72 3.84 36.06 12.67
CA GLU A 72 5.24 35.62 12.60
C GLU A 72 5.91 35.94 11.24
N GLY A 73 5.20 36.60 10.32
CA GLY A 73 5.70 36.90 8.97
C GLY A 73 5.88 35.67 8.07
N ARG A 74 5.07 34.63 8.28
CA ARG A 74 5.11 33.34 7.55
C ARG A 74 3.81 33.07 6.80
N ASP A 75 3.94 32.66 5.55
CA ASP A 75 2.84 32.06 4.79
C ASP A 75 2.86 30.54 5.00
N VAL A 76 1.79 30.00 5.59
CA VAL A 76 1.76 28.63 6.10
C VAL A 76 0.63 27.76 5.53
N VAL A 77 -0.24 28.34 4.71
CA VAL A 77 -1.35 27.65 4.04
C VAL A 77 -1.45 28.16 2.60
N ASP A 78 -1.37 27.25 1.64
CA ASP A 78 -1.59 27.54 0.23
C ASP A 78 -3.08 27.35 -0.08
N PHE A 79 -3.81 28.46 -0.13
CA PHE A 79 -5.21 28.40 -0.54
C PHE A 79 -5.30 28.22 -2.06
N THR A 80 -5.86 27.10 -2.50
CA THR A 80 -6.08 26.79 -3.92
C THR A 80 -7.55 27.03 -4.29
N PRO A 81 -7.88 28.10 -5.04
CA PRO A 81 -9.25 28.34 -5.48
C PRO A 81 -9.70 27.23 -6.45
N CYS A 82 -10.71 26.47 -6.03
CA CYS A 82 -11.29 25.41 -6.84
C CYS A 82 -12.80 25.36 -6.62
N ALA A 83 -13.58 25.38 -7.71
CA ALA A 83 -15.00 25.08 -7.60
C ALA A 83 -15.16 23.64 -7.10
N PHE A 84 -16.03 23.41 -6.12
CA PHE A 84 -16.14 22.09 -5.50
C PHE A 84 -16.45 20.97 -6.52
N SER A 85 -17.26 21.26 -7.54
CA SER A 85 -17.54 20.34 -8.65
C SER A 85 -16.34 20.01 -9.54
N GLU A 86 -15.34 20.90 -9.60
CA GLU A 86 -14.11 20.72 -10.38
C GLU A 86 -13.00 20.04 -9.57
N SER A 87 -13.20 19.84 -8.26
CA SER A 87 -12.21 19.19 -7.40
C SER A 87 -11.79 17.79 -7.87
N PRO A 88 -12.67 16.93 -8.43
CA PRO A 88 -12.23 15.67 -9.02
C PRO A 88 -11.25 15.90 -10.18
N CYS A 89 -11.59 16.77 -11.15
CA CYS A 89 -10.75 17.08 -12.30
C CYS A 89 -9.38 17.62 -11.88
N LEU A 90 -9.36 18.57 -10.93
CA LEU A 90 -8.11 19.10 -10.37
C LEU A 90 -7.22 17.97 -9.80
N LEU A 91 -7.79 17.11 -8.95
CA LEU A 91 -7.05 16.06 -8.25
C LEU A 91 -6.68 14.85 -9.12
N THR A 92 -7.28 14.71 -10.31
CA THR A 92 -6.95 13.62 -11.24
C THR A 92 -6.13 14.04 -12.45
N GLU A 93 -6.26 15.29 -12.92
CA GLU A 93 -5.65 15.73 -14.19
C GLU A 93 -4.60 16.83 -14.03
N ARG A 94 -4.61 17.57 -12.92
CA ARG A 94 -3.75 18.74 -12.71
C ARG A 94 -2.77 18.57 -11.57
N VAL A 95 -3.12 17.75 -10.59
CA VAL A 95 -2.27 17.41 -9.45
C VAL A 95 -1.80 15.96 -9.61
N ALA A 96 -0.51 15.74 -9.44
CA ALA A 96 0.03 14.40 -9.30
C ALA A 96 -0.26 13.89 -7.88
N LEU A 97 -1.39 13.23 -7.68
CA LEU A 97 -1.74 12.67 -6.38
C LEU A 97 -0.99 11.36 -6.16
N ASP A 98 -0.06 11.32 -5.20
CA ASP A 98 0.70 10.10 -4.91
C ASP A 98 -0.11 9.12 -4.04
N ALA A 99 -0.75 9.62 -2.99
CA ALA A 99 -1.53 8.79 -2.08
C ALA A 99 -2.86 9.46 -1.72
N PHE A 100 -3.89 8.63 -1.52
CA PHE A 100 -5.17 9.07 -1.00
C PHE A 100 -5.54 8.29 0.27
N VAL A 101 -5.68 9.01 1.39
CA VAL A 101 -6.09 8.45 2.67
C VAL A 101 -7.51 8.88 3.01
N VAL A 102 -8.36 7.90 3.35
CA VAL A 102 -9.78 8.08 3.65
C VAL A 102 -10.29 6.98 4.58
N THR A 103 -11.28 7.28 5.41
CA THR A 103 -12.02 6.29 6.20
C THR A 103 -13.01 5.53 5.32
N VAL A 104 -13.07 4.21 5.46
CA VAL A 104 -14.04 3.33 4.78
C VAL A 104 -14.75 2.43 5.78
N SER A 105 -15.83 1.77 5.37
CA SER A 105 -16.46 0.69 6.16
C SER A 105 -15.52 -0.50 6.36
N PRO A 106 -15.83 -1.46 7.25
CA PRO A 106 -15.26 -2.80 7.15
C PRO A 106 -15.54 -3.41 5.76
N MET A 107 -14.67 -4.33 5.34
CA MET A 107 -14.83 -5.08 4.10
C MET A 107 -16.03 -6.04 4.20
N ASP A 108 -16.86 -6.09 3.17
CA ASP A 108 -17.95 -7.06 3.10
C ASP A 108 -17.47 -8.45 2.64
N ARG A 109 -18.38 -9.43 2.59
CA ARG A 109 -18.09 -10.81 2.17
C ARG A 109 -17.61 -10.95 0.71
N HIS A 110 -17.70 -9.89 -0.08
CA HIS A 110 -17.34 -9.85 -1.50
C HIS A 110 -16.04 -9.08 -1.75
N GLY A 111 -15.37 -8.60 -0.68
CA GLY A 111 -14.13 -7.84 -0.79
C GLY A 111 -14.34 -6.34 -1.01
N TRP A 112 -15.56 -5.83 -0.88
CA TRP A 112 -15.84 -4.40 -1.09
C TRP A 112 -15.79 -3.60 0.20
N PHE A 113 -15.32 -2.37 0.05
CA PHE A 113 -15.42 -1.30 1.04
C PHE A 113 -16.38 -0.22 0.52
N THR A 114 -17.08 0.49 1.40
CA THR A 114 -17.78 1.73 1.03
C THR A 114 -17.07 2.94 1.62
N PHE A 115 -16.99 4.03 0.86
CA PHE A 115 -16.58 5.34 1.38
C PHE A 115 -17.62 5.95 2.32
N GLY A 116 -18.77 5.30 2.51
CA GLY A 116 -19.85 5.78 3.37
C GLY A 116 -20.39 7.11 2.86
N THR A 117 -20.18 8.17 3.64
CA THR A 117 -20.65 9.53 3.36
C THR A 117 -19.68 10.35 2.51
N ASN A 118 -18.54 9.77 2.09
CA ASN A 118 -17.48 10.45 1.37
C ASN A 118 -17.37 10.01 -0.08
N ASN A 119 -18.29 10.47 -0.93
CA ASN A 119 -18.16 10.27 -2.38
C ASN A 119 -17.35 11.41 -3.01
N ASP A 120 -17.86 12.64 -2.86
CA ASP A 120 -17.23 13.92 -3.22
C ASP A 120 -16.16 13.82 -4.34
N TYR A 121 -14.92 14.20 -4.05
CA TYR A 121 -13.77 13.90 -4.89
C TYR A 121 -13.09 12.58 -4.50
N ALA A 122 -13.43 12.01 -3.34
CA ALA A 122 -12.82 10.80 -2.80
C ALA A 122 -12.83 9.62 -3.79
N THR A 123 -13.94 9.38 -4.49
CA THR A 123 -14.00 8.27 -5.47
C THR A 123 -13.02 8.47 -6.63
N ALA A 124 -12.90 9.70 -7.13
CA ALA A 124 -11.98 10.03 -8.23
C ALA A 124 -10.52 10.01 -7.75
N ALA A 125 -10.25 10.63 -6.60
CA ALA A 125 -8.93 10.68 -5.98
C ALA A 125 -8.42 9.27 -5.63
N ALA A 126 -9.26 8.39 -5.08
CA ALA A 126 -8.87 7.02 -4.74
C ALA A 126 -8.47 6.18 -5.98
N ARG A 127 -9.09 6.43 -7.14
CA ARG A 127 -8.78 5.75 -8.41
C ARG A 127 -7.60 6.35 -9.17
N SER A 128 -7.24 7.59 -8.83
CA SER A 128 -6.21 8.37 -9.51
C SER A 128 -4.91 8.49 -8.71
N ALA A 129 -4.97 8.35 -7.39
CA ALA A 129 -3.79 8.34 -6.55
C ALA A 129 -2.81 7.26 -7.02
N ARG A 130 -1.53 7.58 -7.11
CA ARG A 130 -0.49 6.68 -7.59
C ARG A 130 -0.24 5.54 -6.60
N ASP A 131 -1.00 4.48 -6.80
CA ASP A 131 -0.47 3.12 -6.86
C ASP A 131 -1.05 2.41 -8.09
N ARG A 132 -1.05 3.15 -9.21
CA ARG A 132 -1.33 2.58 -10.53
C ARG A 132 -0.08 1.86 -10.98
N VAL A 133 -0.25 0.62 -11.43
CA VAL A 133 0.63 -0.11 -12.36
C VAL A 133 1.10 0.86 -13.43
N ASN A 134 2.30 1.40 -13.25
CA ASN A 134 2.91 2.50 -14.01
C ASN A 134 3.79 1.97 -15.15
N ALA A 135 3.87 0.65 -15.28
CA ALA A 135 4.41 -0.11 -16.40
C ALA A 135 3.78 -1.51 -16.36
N ASP A 136 3.87 -2.27 -17.45
CA ASP A 136 3.50 -3.69 -17.43
C ASP A 136 4.20 -4.39 -16.26
N TYR A 137 3.48 -5.28 -15.57
CA TYR A 137 4.04 -6.08 -14.49
C TYR A 137 5.24 -6.86 -15.03
N ARG A 138 6.46 -6.49 -14.66
CA ARG A 138 7.67 -7.21 -15.11
C ARG A 138 7.86 -8.52 -14.38
N SER A 139 7.37 -8.60 -13.14
CA SER A 139 7.51 -9.76 -12.28
C SER A 139 6.29 -9.97 -11.39
N VAL A 140 5.97 -11.23 -11.11
CA VAL A 140 4.87 -11.64 -10.23
C VAL A 140 5.39 -12.66 -9.22
N LEU A 141 5.22 -12.37 -7.92
CA LEU A 141 5.49 -13.31 -6.84
C LEU A 141 4.18 -14.03 -6.47
N VAL A 142 4.14 -15.35 -6.68
CA VAL A 142 3.02 -16.22 -6.31
C VAL A 142 3.38 -16.92 -5.01
N ILE A 143 2.54 -16.78 -3.99
CA ILE A 143 2.79 -17.35 -2.67
C ILE A 143 1.95 -18.62 -2.51
N THR A 144 2.56 -19.68 -1.99
CA THR A 144 1.89 -20.96 -1.81
C THR A 144 2.25 -21.61 -0.48
N ASP A 145 1.27 -22.29 0.11
CA ASP A 145 1.41 -23.26 1.20
C ASP A 145 1.50 -24.70 0.66
N LEU A 146 1.67 -24.88 -0.66
CA LEU A 146 1.64 -26.14 -1.41
C LEU A 146 0.31 -26.90 -1.33
N SER A 147 -0.77 -26.26 -0.87
CA SER A 147 -2.12 -26.84 -0.86
C SER A 147 -2.75 -26.91 -2.26
N PRO A 148 -3.66 -27.86 -2.53
CA PRO A 148 -4.39 -27.90 -3.80
C PRO A 148 -5.15 -26.59 -4.11
N SER A 149 -5.64 -25.88 -3.09
CA SER A 149 -6.33 -24.60 -3.28
C SER A 149 -5.39 -23.49 -3.74
N SER A 150 -4.17 -23.38 -3.18
CA SER A 150 -3.24 -22.30 -3.54
C SER A 150 -2.68 -22.44 -4.96
N ARG A 151 -2.79 -23.62 -5.58
CA ARG A 151 -2.47 -23.86 -7.00
C ARG A 151 -3.26 -22.97 -7.96
N HIS A 152 -4.50 -22.65 -7.64
CA HIS A 152 -5.33 -21.80 -8.49
C HIS A 152 -4.74 -20.40 -8.64
N ALA A 153 -4.01 -19.91 -7.61
CA ALA A 153 -3.31 -18.64 -7.70
C ALA A 153 -2.17 -18.70 -8.73
N LEU A 154 -1.38 -19.78 -8.73
CA LEU A 154 -0.33 -20.00 -9.73
C LEU A 154 -0.89 -20.07 -11.15
N GLU A 155 -1.93 -20.89 -11.37
CA GLU A 155 -2.55 -21.04 -12.68
C GLU A 155 -3.19 -19.74 -13.18
N ALA A 156 -3.81 -18.97 -12.28
CA ALA A 156 -4.34 -17.65 -12.60
C ALA A 156 -3.23 -16.67 -12.95
N SER A 157 -2.13 -16.63 -12.19
CA SER A 157 -1.00 -15.74 -12.47
C SER A 157 -0.38 -16.02 -13.83
N VAL A 158 -0.15 -17.28 -14.19
CA VAL A 158 0.40 -17.64 -15.52
C VAL A 158 -0.56 -17.24 -16.64
N ARG A 159 -1.87 -17.42 -16.45
CA ARG A 159 -2.89 -17.06 -17.45
C ARG A 159 -3.04 -15.55 -17.62
N LEU A 160 -2.97 -14.79 -16.53
CA LEU A 160 -3.16 -13.34 -16.53
C LEU A 160 -1.89 -12.59 -16.94
N PHE A 161 -0.71 -13.17 -16.67
CA PHE A 161 0.58 -12.51 -16.84
C PHE A 161 1.60 -13.39 -17.61
N PRO A 162 1.27 -13.84 -18.84
CA PRO A 162 2.05 -14.85 -19.56
C PRO A 162 3.47 -14.40 -19.94
N GLU A 163 3.69 -13.10 -20.13
CA GLU A 163 4.98 -12.52 -20.55
C GLU A 163 5.83 -12.02 -19.36
N THR A 164 5.41 -12.31 -18.13
CA THR A 164 6.04 -11.75 -16.92
C THR A 164 6.97 -12.76 -16.26
N GLN A 165 7.94 -12.29 -15.47
CA GLN A 165 8.81 -13.18 -14.70
C GLN A 165 8.09 -13.65 -13.44
N LEU A 166 7.67 -14.91 -13.40
CA LEU A 166 6.99 -15.48 -12.24
C LEU A 166 7.98 -16.15 -11.28
N ALA A 167 7.77 -15.93 -9.98
CA ALA A 167 8.40 -16.69 -8.91
C ALA A 167 7.32 -17.32 -8.03
N LEU A 168 7.39 -18.63 -7.82
CA LEU A 168 6.60 -19.34 -6.81
C LEU A 168 7.40 -19.37 -5.51
N CYS A 169 6.84 -18.84 -4.44
CA CYS A 169 7.45 -18.78 -3.12
C CYS A 169 6.66 -19.59 -2.10
N HIS A 170 7.36 -20.53 -1.47
CA HIS A 170 6.90 -21.25 -0.30
C HIS A 170 7.77 -20.85 0.89
N ALA A 171 7.19 -20.11 1.84
CA ALA A 171 7.85 -19.72 3.07
C ALA A 171 7.10 -20.34 4.25
N TYR A 172 7.82 -20.98 5.17
CA TYR A 172 7.22 -21.62 6.34
C TYR A 172 8.16 -21.61 7.54
N ASP A 173 7.58 -21.54 8.73
CA ASP A 173 8.30 -21.72 9.99
C ASP A 173 8.19 -23.17 10.47
N ILE A 174 9.25 -23.69 11.09
CA ILE A 174 9.27 -25.04 11.69
C ILE A 174 9.06 -24.89 13.19
N PRO A 175 7.92 -25.37 13.73
CA PRO A 175 7.72 -25.41 15.17
C PRO A 175 8.88 -26.15 15.86
N PHE A 176 9.45 -25.52 16.90
CA PHE A 176 10.58 -26.07 17.66
C PHE A 176 11.88 -26.25 16.86
N ALA A 177 12.12 -25.46 15.80
CA ALA A 177 13.33 -25.52 14.99
C ALA A 177 14.64 -25.60 15.80
N GLY A 178 14.74 -24.85 16.92
CA GLY A 178 15.92 -24.87 17.81
C GLY A 178 16.19 -26.20 18.53
N TYR A 179 15.24 -27.15 18.52
CA TYR A 179 15.42 -28.51 19.02
C TYR A 179 15.70 -29.53 17.90
N LEU A 180 15.61 -29.11 16.63
CA LEU A 180 15.71 -29.95 15.43
C LEU A 180 16.97 -29.65 14.59
N GLU A 181 18.03 -29.12 15.21
CA GLU A 181 19.31 -28.75 14.57
C GLU A 181 20.18 -29.96 14.15
N ASN A 182 19.59 -31.14 13.97
CA ASN A 182 20.31 -32.31 13.48
C ASN A 182 20.47 -32.21 11.95
N ALA A 183 21.71 -32.27 11.45
CA ALA A 183 22.03 -32.20 10.03
C ALA A 183 21.27 -33.23 9.16
N ALA A 184 20.98 -34.43 9.68
CA ALA A 184 20.19 -35.43 8.96
C ALA A 184 18.72 -35.01 8.81
N VAL A 185 18.14 -34.43 9.87
CA VAL A 185 16.76 -33.91 9.89
C VAL A 185 16.64 -32.71 8.94
N GLN A 186 17.64 -31.83 8.90
CA GLN A 186 17.67 -30.69 7.98
C GLN A 186 17.73 -31.15 6.51
N ALA A 187 18.52 -32.18 6.21
CA ALA A 187 18.60 -32.76 4.86
C ALA A 187 17.27 -33.42 4.43
N ASP A 188 16.59 -34.11 5.35
CA ASP A 188 15.28 -34.72 5.08
C ASP A 188 14.20 -33.67 4.78
N PHE A 189 14.17 -32.56 5.52
CA PHE A 189 13.25 -31.46 5.22
C PHE A 189 13.54 -30.84 3.85
N THR A 190 14.82 -30.65 3.48
CA THR A 190 15.15 -30.06 2.18
C THR A 190 14.75 -30.97 1.02
N ARG A 191 14.88 -32.29 1.19
CA ARG A 191 14.37 -33.26 0.23
C ARG A 191 12.84 -33.18 0.13
N TYR A 192 12.15 -33.16 1.26
CA TYR A 192 10.69 -33.05 1.30
C TYR A 192 10.18 -31.77 0.62
N ASP A 193 10.84 -30.63 0.88
CA ASP A 193 10.53 -29.33 0.28
C ASP A 193 10.60 -29.40 -1.25
N ALA A 194 11.68 -29.98 -1.77
CA ALA A 194 11.89 -30.14 -3.20
C ALA A 194 10.83 -31.07 -3.82
N GLU A 195 10.58 -32.24 -3.22
CA GLU A 195 9.58 -33.20 -3.70
C GLU A 195 8.16 -32.62 -3.67
N ALA A 196 7.79 -31.91 -2.61
CA ALA A 196 6.47 -31.30 -2.47
C ALA A 196 6.27 -30.15 -3.47
N THR A 197 7.29 -29.32 -3.68
CA THR A 197 7.26 -28.24 -4.68
C THR A 197 7.17 -28.81 -6.09
N GLU A 198 7.95 -29.84 -6.42
CA GLU A 198 7.89 -30.48 -7.74
C GLU A 198 6.54 -31.16 -7.99
N ARG A 199 5.97 -31.84 -6.99
CA ARG A 199 4.62 -32.39 -7.09
C ARG A 199 3.59 -31.29 -7.32
N PHE A 200 3.66 -30.20 -6.56
CA PHE A 200 2.74 -29.07 -6.70
C PHE A 200 2.79 -28.47 -8.11
N MET A 201 3.98 -28.32 -8.69
CA MET A 201 4.19 -27.83 -10.05
C MET A 201 3.71 -28.82 -11.12
N ALA A 202 3.96 -30.13 -10.93
CA ALA A 202 3.55 -31.17 -11.88
C ALA A 202 2.02 -31.33 -11.96
N GLU A 203 1.32 -31.07 -10.85
CA GLU A 203 -0.14 -31.14 -10.80
C GLU A 203 -0.82 -29.81 -11.15
N ALA A 204 -0.07 -28.75 -11.44
CA ALA A 204 -0.58 -27.48 -11.92
C ALA A 204 -0.91 -27.53 -13.41
N ASN A 205 -2.08 -27.05 -13.79
CA ASN A 205 -2.53 -27.00 -15.17
C ASN A 205 -1.89 -25.80 -15.91
N LEU A 206 -0.59 -25.93 -16.18
CA LEU A 206 0.21 -24.87 -16.80
C LEU A 206 0.40 -25.12 -18.32
N PRO A 207 0.48 -24.05 -19.14
CA PRO A 207 0.88 -24.17 -20.54
C PRO A 207 2.25 -24.86 -20.68
N ALA A 208 2.45 -25.58 -21.79
CA ALA A 208 3.71 -26.26 -22.08
C ALA A 208 4.89 -25.27 -22.01
N GLY A 209 5.90 -25.61 -21.20
CA GLY A 209 7.10 -24.78 -21.00
C GLY A 209 7.00 -23.72 -19.90
N ALA A 210 5.81 -23.36 -19.41
CA ALA A 210 5.66 -22.35 -18.37
C ALA A 210 6.28 -22.76 -17.03
N ALA A 211 6.21 -24.05 -16.67
CA ALA A 211 6.83 -24.58 -15.45
C ALA A 211 8.36 -24.41 -15.41
N ALA A 212 9.01 -24.32 -16.57
CA ALA A 212 10.46 -24.15 -16.67
C ALA A 212 10.90 -22.69 -16.49
N SER A 213 10.04 -21.72 -16.80
CA SER A 213 10.33 -20.28 -16.63
C SER A 213 10.00 -19.74 -15.23
N ILE A 214 9.24 -20.49 -14.44
CA ILE A 214 8.88 -20.10 -13.07
C ILE A 214 10.04 -20.37 -12.11
N ARG A 215 10.56 -19.32 -11.48
CA ARG A 215 11.55 -19.44 -10.41
C ARG A 215 10.89 -20.03 -9.17
N ARG A 216 11.55 -21.00 -8.53
CA ARG A 216 11.08 -21.62 -7.28
C ARG A 216 11.89 -21.06 -6.12
N ILE A 217 11.22 -20.58 -5.08
CA ILE A 217 11.82 -20.05 -3.86
C ILE A 217 11.21 -20.84 -2.71
N VAL A 218 12.03 -21.62 -2.00
CA VAL A 218 11.60 -22.33 -0.79
C VAL A 218 12.51 -21.90 0.35
N GLU A 219 11.94 -21.22 1.34
CA GLU A 219 12.69 -20.64 2.45
C GLU A 219 12.04 -20.96 3.79
N ARG A 220 12.90 -21.24 4.78
CA ARG A 220 12.48 -21.51 6.15
C ARG A 220 12.62 -20.24 6.97
N GLY A 221 11.57 -19.87 7.68
CA GLY A 221 11.52 -18.71 8.54
C GLY A 221 10.12 -18.11 8.60
N ASP A 222 10.01 -16.98 9.30
CA ASP A 222 8.75 -16.25 9.43
C ASP A 222 8.22 -15.82 8.05
N PRO A 223 7.05 -16.34 7.60
CA PRO A 223 6.53 -16.04 6.28
C PRO A 223 6.26 -14.55 6.07
N GLU A 224 5.78 -13.83 7.10
CA GLU A 224 5.46 -12.40 6.97
C GLU A 224 6.71 -11.60 6.59
N THR A 225 7.82 -11.82 7.29
CA THR A 225 9.10 -11.18 7.04
C THR A 225 9.68 -11.57 5.68
N LEU A 226 9.75 -12.88 5.38
CA LEU A 226 10.37 -13.37 4.14
C LEU A 226 9.60 -12.92 2.90
N LEU A 227 8.26 -12.92 2.95
CA LEU A 227 7.42 -12.50 1.83
C LEU A 227 7.52 -11.00 1.58
N ALA A 228 7.54 -10.18 2.64
CA ALA A 228 7.75 -8.74 2.53
C ALA A 228 9.12 -8.42 1.91
N ASP A 229 10.17 -9.11 2.36
CA ASP A 229 11.52 -8.97 1.83
C ASP A 229 11.61 -9.36 0.35
N HIS A 230 10.99 -10.47 -0.06
CA HIS A 230 10.97 -10.88 -1.46
C HIS A 230 10.15 -9.94 -2.34
N ALA A 231 9.03 -9.41 -1.85
CA ALA A 231 8.26 -8.40 -2.56
C ALA A 231 9.05 -7.09 -2.73
N ALA A 232 9.79 -6.66 -1.70
CA ALA A 232 10.64 -5.47 -1.76
C ALA A 232 11.87 -5.66 -2.68
N ARG A 233 12.48 -6.85 -2.66
CA ARG A 233 13.60 -7.21 -3.55
C ARG A 233 13.15 -7.50 -4.98
N ALA A 234 11.86 -7.77 -5.20
CA ALA A 234 11.29 -8.02 -6.52
C ALA A 234 11.13 -6.77 -7.39
N ALA A 235 11.73 -5.65 -7.00
CA ALA A 235 12.10 -4.57 -7.92
C ALA A 235 13.20 -5.07 -8.89
N TRP A 236 12.85 -6.02 -9.76
CA TRP A 236 13.69 -6.47 -10.85
C TRP A 236 13.65 -5.40 -11.96
N VAL A 237 14.71 -4.59 -11.99
CA VAL A 237 15.15 -3.59 -13.00
C VAL A 237 14.19 -3.27 -14.15
#